data_AF-A0AB34YT94-F1
#
_entry.id   AF-A0AB34YT94-F1
#
_cell.length_a   1.000
_cell.length_b   1.000
_cell.length_c   1.000
_cell.angle_alpha   90.00
_cell.angle_beta   90.00
_cell.angle_gamma   90.00
#
_symmetry.space_group_name_H-M   'P 1'
#
loop_
_entity.id
_entity.type
_entity.pdbx_description
1 polymer ?
#
loop_
_entity_poly.entity_id
_entity_poly.type
_entity_poly.pdbx_seq_one_letter_code
_entity_poly.pdbx_strand_id
1 'polypeptide(L)' 'MNAYSQIYTKATDFVGAIKGDVDPRTGQFTIKISLGSLMANNGLGPKIPLDLRY' A
#
# COMPACT_ATOMS: atom_id res chain seq x y z
N MET A 1 1.23 -2.39 33.88
CA MET A 1 2.05 -2.77 32.70
C MET A 1 1.85 -1.67 31.65
N ASN A 2 2.85 -0.82 31.43
CA ASN A 2 2.73 0.34 30.53
C ASN A 2 2.75 -0.12 29.07
N ALA A 3 1.62 0.04 28.37
CA ALA A 3 1.53 -0.19 26.93
C ALA A 3 2.10 1.03 26.20
N TYR A 4 3.39 0.99 25.87
CA TYR A 4 3.96 1.90 24.89
C TYR A 4 3.27 1.63 23.55
N SER A 5 2.57 2.62 22.99
CA SER A 5 2.12 2.59 21.61
C SER A 5 3.35 2.48 20.73
N GLN A 6 3.67 1.27 20.29
CA GLN A 6 4.72 1.03 19.30
C GLN A 6 4.20 1.66 18.01
N ILE A 7 4.72 2.84 17.64
CA ILE A 7 4.43 3.44 16.34
C ILE A 7 4.95 2.48 15.28
N TYR A 8 4.04 1.65 14.77
CA TYR A 8 4.32 0.73 13.68
C TYR A 8 4.30 1.52 12.37
N THR A 9 5.44 1.61 11.70
CA THR A 9 5.56 2.25 10.39
C THR A 9 6.15 1.29 9.37
N LYS A 10 5.49 1.20 8.21
CA LYS A 10 6.00 0.54 7.00
C LYS A 10 6.64 1.54 6.03
N ALA A 11 6.75 2.82 6.42
CA ALA A 11 7.27 3.88 5.54
C ALA A 11 8.71 3.65 5.08
N THR A 12 9.50 2.87 5.82
CA THR A 12 10.88 2.51 5.48
C THR A 12 11.01 1.18 4.74
N ASP A 13 9.90 0.45 4.53
CA ASP A 13 9.88 -0.82 3.80
C ASP A 13 9.86 -0.56 2.29
N PHE A 14 10.95 0.03 1.80
CA PHE A 14 11.17 0.36 0.39
C PHE A 14 11.11 -0.91 -0.47
N VAL A 15 11.75 -2.00 -0.05
CA VAL A 15 11.77 -3.27 -0.78
C VAL A 15 10.37 -3.91 -0.86
N GLY A 16 9.55 -3.82 0.19
CA GLY A 16 8.16 -4.25 0.15
C GLY A 16 7.25 -3.36 -0.72
N ALA A 17 7.59 -2.08 -0.87
CA ALA A 17 6.88 -1.11 -1.72
C ALA A 17 7.24 -1.24 -3.22
N ILE A 18 8.45 -1.69 -3.55
CA ILE A 18 8.88 -2.00 -4.93
C ILE A 18 8.47 -3.43 -5.32
N LYS A 19 7.20 -3.81 -5.08
CA LYS A 19 6.59 -4.91 -5.83
C LYS A 19 6.10 -4.43 -7.20
N GLY A 20 6.85 -3.52 -7.82
CA GLY A 20 6.54 -2.95 -9.11
C GLY A 20 7.48 -3.50 -10.17
N ASP A 21 6.92 -3.80 -11.33
CA ASP A 21 7.68 -4.20 -12.50
C ASP A 21 8.58 -3.06 -12.96
N VAL A 22 9.72 -3.44 -13.54
CA VAL A 22 10.56 -2.51 -14.30
C VAL A 22 10.01 -2.50 -15.70
N ASP A 23 9.68 -1.32 -16.24
CA ASP A 23 9.37 -1.23 -17.67
C ASP A 23 10.63 -1.61 -18.47
N PRO A 24 10.63 -2.73 -19.21
CA PRO A 24 11.83 -3.24 -19.88
C PRO A 24 12.30 -2.33 -21.03
N ARG A 25 11.50 -1.36 -21.46
CA ARG A 25 11.86 -0.43 -22.54
C ARG A 25 12.51 0.86 -22.04
N THR A 26 12.17 1.27 -20.81
CA THR A 26 12.61 2.57 -20.25
C THR A 26 13.46 2.43 -18.99
N GLY A 27 13.51 1.24 -18.37
CA GLY A 27 14.22 1.02 -17.11
C GLY A 27 13.58 1.74 -15.91
N GLN A 28 12.38 2.29 -16.08
CA GLN A 28 11.67 2.97 -15.00
C GLN A 28 11.09 1.95 -14.03
N PHE A 29 11.37 2.18 -12.74
CA PHE A 29 10.76 1.44 -11.66
C PHE A 29 9.35 1.98 -11.44
N THR A 30 8.34 1.11 -11.53
CA THR A 30 7.00 1.46 -11.07
C THR A 30 6.88 1.17 -9.59
N ILE A 31 6.08 1.98 -8.88
CA ILE A 31 5.78 1.74 -7.46
C ILE A 31 4.28 1.46 -7.35
N LYS A 32 3.94 0.36 -6.67
CA LYS A 32 2.55 0.02 -6.35
C LYS A 32 2.40 -0.24 -4.86
N ILE A 33 1.71 0.66 -4.17
CA ILE A 33 1.43 0.54 -2.74
C ILE A 33 -0.05 0.25 -2.56
N SER A 34 -0.39 -0.89 -1.97
CA SER A 34 -1.77 -1.19 -1.62
C SER A 34 -2.14 -0.48 -0.31
N LEU A 35 -3.13 0.39 -0.37
CA LEU A 35 -3.62 1.18 0.77
C LEU A 35 -4.73 0.46 1.55
N GLY A 36 -5.15 -0.72 1.08
CA GLY A 36 -6.26 -1.48 1.66
C GLY A 36 -7.54 -1.33 0.84
N SER A 37 -8.68 -1.48 1.49
CA SER A 37 -9.98 -1.45 0.81
C SER A 37 -10.97 -0.53 1.50
N LEU A 38 -11.65 0.31 0.73
CA LEU A 38 -12.77 1.10 1.19
C LEU A 38 -14.04 0.23 1.21
N MET A 39 -14.73 0.17 2.36
CA MET A 39 -16.07 -0.40 2.44
C MET A 39 -17.10 0.72 2.35
N ALA A 40 -17.90 0.70 1.29
CA ALA A 40 -19.02 1.62 1.16
C ALA A 40 -20.20 1.21 2.08
N ASN A 41 -21.06 2.18 2.38
CA ASN A 41 -22.36 1.97 3.04
C ASN A 41 -22.28 1.11 4.32
N ASN A 42 -21.40 1.46 5.27
CA ASN A 42 -21.19 0.71 6.53
C ASN A 42 -20.94 -0.81 6.35
N GLY A 43 -20.29 -1.20 5.24
CA GLY A 43 -19.99 -2.61 4.95
C GLY A 43 -21.11 -3.35 4.20
N LEU A 44 -22.20 -2.67 3.83
CA LEU A 44 -23.26 -3.21 2.98
C LEU A 44 -23.08 -2.87 1.49
N GLY A 45 -22.05 -2.07 1.18
CA GLY A 45 -21.72 -1.66 -0.18
C GLY A 45 -20.53 -2.42 -0.76
N PRO A 46 -20.15 -2.09 -2.01
CA PRO A 46 -18.99 -2.69 -2.66
C PRO A 46 -17.71 -2.41 -1.88
N LYS A 47 -16.83 -3.40 -1.86
CA LYS A 47 -15.46 -3.29 -1.32
C LYS A 47 -14.53 -2.88 -2.45
N ILE A 48 -14.00 -1.67 -2.38
CA ILE A 48 -13.15 -1.10 -3.43
C ILE A 48 -11.69 -1.14 -2.94
N PRO A 49 -10.80 -1.93 -3.58
CA PRO A 49 -9.37 -1.88 -3.25
C PRO A 49 -8.76 -0.56 -3.75
N LEU A 50 -7.91 0.04 -2.92
CA LEU A 50 -7.20 1.29 -3.22
C LEU A 50 -5.71 1.01 -3.34
N ASP A 51 -5.14 1.40 -4.47
CA ASP A 51 -3.71 1.30 -4.73
C ASP A 51 -3.17 2.68 -5.14
N LEU A 52 -2.04 3.09 -4.54
CA LEU A 52 -1.25 4.24 -4.98
C LEU A 52 -0.21 3.76 -6.00
N ARG A 53 -0.14 4.45 -7.14
CA ARG A 53 0.74 4.09 -8.26
C ARG A 53 1.53 5.31 -8.74
N TYR A 54 2.81 5.10 -9.02
CA TYR A 54 3.69 6.04 -9.71
C TYR A 54 4.47 5.28 -10.78
#